data_AF-A0A961M8X0-F1
#
_entry.id   AF-A0A961M8X0-F1
#
_cell.length_a   1.000
_cell.length_b   1.000
_cell.length_c   1.000
_cell.angle_alpha   90.00
_cell.angle_beta   90.00
_cell.angle_gamma   90.00
#
_symmetry.space_group_name_H-M   'P 1'
#
loop_
_entity.id
_entity.type
_entity.pdbx_description
1 polymer ?
#
loop_
_entity_poly.entity_id
_entity_poly.type
_entity_poly.pdbx_seq_one_letter_code
_entity_poly.pdbx_strand_id
1 'polypeptide(L)'
;MARYVFITGGVVSSLGKGLASAALGALLQARGFTVRLRKLDPYLNVDPGTMSPFEHGEVFVTDDGAETDLDLGHYERFTGVHARKTDSISSGRIYSNVLEKERRGDYLGKTIQVIPHVT
;
A
#
# COMPACT_ATOMS: atom_id res chain seq x y z
N MET A 1 -18.59 11.07 -5.99
CA MET A 1 -17.69 11.09 -4.81
C MET A 1 -17.20 9.66 -4.59
N ALA A 2 -15.90 9.45 -4.37
CA ALA A 2 -15.35 8.12 -4.11
C ALA A 2 -15.77 7.59 -2.73
N ARG A 3 -16.01 6.28 -2.62
CA ARG A 3 -16.26 5.59 -1.34
C ARG A 3 -14.98 4.86 -0.93
N TYR A 4 -14.67 4.83 0.35
CA TYR A 4 -13.52 4.13 0.91
C TYR A 4 -13.98 2.97 1.78
N VAL A 5 -13.42 1.79 1.53
CA VAL A 5 -13.62 0.59 2.35
C VAL A 5 -12.27 0.24 2.95
N PHE A 6 -12.16 0.32 4.28
CA PHE A 6 -10.94 -0.05 4.99
C PHE A 6 -11.07 -1.49 5.49
N ILE A 7 -10.10 -2.33 5.11
CA ILE A 7 -10.05 -3.73 5.51
C ILE A 7 -8.92 -3.87 6.53
N THR A 8 -9.30 -4.08 7.79
CA THR A 8 -8.36 -4.22 8.91
C THR A 8 -8.24 -5.68 9.34
N GLY A 9 -7.07 -6.07 9.85
CA GLY A 9 -6.85 -7.39 10.44
C GLY A 9 -6.85 -7.37 11.95
N GLY A 10 -7.41 -8.41 12.58
CA GLY A 10 -7.32 -8.65 14.01
C GLY A 10 -6.82 -10.07 14.32
N VAL A 11 -6.47 -10.31 15.59
CA VAL A 11 -6.03 -11.61 16.14
C VAL A 11 -4.64 -12.05 15.65
N VAL A 12 -4.50 -12.47 14.40
CA VAL A 12 -3.23 -12.97 13.83
C VAL A 12 -3.08 -12.57 12.36
N SER A 13 -1.82 -12.55 11.88
CA SER A 13 -1.54 -12.40 10.45
C SER A 13 -1.90 -13.68 9.65
N SER A 14 -1.83 -13.61 8.32
CA SER A 14 -2.03 -14.75 7.40
C SER A 14 -3.45 -15.32 7.28
N LEU A 15 -4.49 -14.62 7.76
CA LEU A 15 -5.90 -14.99 7.57
C LEU A 15 -6.46 -14.69 6.15
N GLY A 16 -5.61 -14.40 5.16
CA GLY A 16 -6.07 -14.18 3.78
C GLY A 16 -6.67 -12.79 3.50
N LYS A 17 -6.24 -11.74 4.20
CA LYS A 17 -6.75 -10.36 4.02
C LYS A 17 -6.58 -9.85 2.59
N GLY A 18 -5.42 -10.08 1.97
CA GLY A 18 -5.14 -9.69 0.59
C GLY A 18 -6.13 -10.31 -0.39
N LEU A 19 -6.31 -11.63 -0.33
CA LEU A 19 -7.25 -12.39 -1.17
C LEU A 19 -8.71 -11.97 -0.95
N ALA A 20 -9.14 -11.79 0.31
CA ALA A 20 -10.49 -11.33 0.61
C ALA A 20 -10.77 -9.93 0.03
N SER A 21 -9.78 -9.04 0.12
CA SER A 21 -9.84 -7.69 -0.45
C SER A 21 -9.93 -7.72 -1.98
N ALA A 22 -9.12 -8.58 -2.61
CA ALA A 22 -9.12 -8.80 -4.05
C ALA A 22 -10.48 -9.33 -4.56
N ALA A 23 -11.02 -10.36 -3.88
CA ALA A 23 -12.32 -10.95 -4.19
C ALA A 23 -13.47 -9.95 -4.02
N LEU A 24 -13.47 -9.16 -2.95
CA LEU A 24 -14.46 -8.09 -2.77
C LEU A 24 -14.37 -7.06 -3.90
N GLY A 25 -13.17 -6.66 -4.30
CA GLY A 25 -12.96 -5.74 -5.42
C GLY A 25 -13.55 -6.27 -6.73
N ALA A 26 -13.28 -7.54 -7.06
CA ALA A 26 -13.84 -8.20 -8.24
C ALA A 26 -15.38 -8.28 -8.20
N LEU A 27 -15.97 -8.60 -7.05
CA LEU A 27 -17.43 -8.63 -6.88
C LEU A 27 -18.06 -7.25 -7.06
N LEU A 28 -17.43 -6.19 -6.56
CA LEU A 28 -17.88 -4.82 -6.77
C LEU A 28 -17.78 -4.41 -8.25
N GLN A 29 -16.72 -4.79 -8.95
CA GLN A 29 -16.62 -4.58 -10.41
C GLN A 29 -17.71 -5.33 -11.18
N ALA A 30 -18.01 -6.58 -10.79
CA ALA A 30 -19.11 -7.36 -11.38
C ALA A 30 -20.49 -6.71 -11.18
N ARG A 31 -20.62 -5.80 -10.20
CA ARG A 31 -21.82 -4.98 -9.96
C ARG A 31 -21.78 -3.61 -10.65
N GLY A 32 -20.78 -3.37 -11.51
CA GLY A 32 -20.66 -2.14 -12.30
C GLY A 32 -19.94 -0.99 -11.60
N PHE A 33 -19.29 -1.24 -10.45
CA PHE A 33 -18.50 -0.20 -9.78
C PHE A 33 -17.07 -0.14 -10.33
N THR A 34 -16.55 1.07 -10.52
CA THR A 34 -15.10 1.26 -10.71
C THR A 34 -14.42 1.11 -9.35
N VAL A 35 -13.49 0.16 -9.25
CA VAL A 35 -12.77 -0.17 -8.01
C VAL A 35 -11.28 0.05 -8.21
N ARG A 36 -10.62 0.52 -7.14
CA ARG A 36 -9.17 0.59 -7.03
C ARG A 36 -8.78 0.07 -5.66
N LEU A 37 -7.84 -0.88 -5.62
CA LEU A 37 -7.32 -1.47 -4.39
C LEU A 37 -5.97 -0.86 -4.06
N ARG A 38 -5.67 -0.69 -2.76
CA ARG A 38 -4.39 -0.18 -2.27
C ARG A 38 -3.95 -0.97 -1.05
N LYS A 39 -2.65 -1.17 -0.91
CA LYS A 39 -1.99 -1.80 0.23
C LYS A 39 -1.23 -0.76 1.04
N LEU A 40 -1.48 -0.75 2.35
CA LEU A 40 -0.74 0.04 3.33
C LEU A 40 0.06 -0.93 4.18
N ASP A 41 1.38 -0.94 3.99
CA ASP A 41 2.31 -1.82 4.67
C ASP A 41 2.97 -1.12 5.86
N PRO A 42 2.92 -1.68 7.07
CA PRO A 42 3.42 -1.01 8.26
C PRO A 42 4.96 -1.05 8.39
N TYR A 43 5.68 -1.78 7.52
CA TYR A 43 7.13 -1.91 7.59
C TYR A 43 7.89 -0.63 7.21
N LEU A 44 9.14 -0.54 7.64
CA LEU A 44 10.00 0.64 7.44
C LEU A 44 10.80 0.61 6.13
N ASN A 45 10.83 -0.50 5.41
CA ASN A 45 11.39 -0.52 4.05
C ASN A 45 10.60 0.46 3.16
N VAL A 46 11.29 1.26 2.34
CA VAL A 46 10.65 2.25 1.44
C VAL A 46 9.84 1.56 0.33
N ASP A 47 10.29 0.37 -0.04
CA ASP A 47 9.69 -0.63 -0.91
C ASP A 47 10.26 -2.00 -0.47
N PRO A 48 9.69 -3.13 -0.92
CA PRO A 48 10.17 -4.44 -0.53
C PRO A 48 11.39 -4.92 -1.35
N GLY A 49 11.98 -4.09 -2.22
CA GLY A 49 13.10 -4.49 -3.09
C GLY A 49 14.35 -4.96 -2.33
N THR A 50 14.49 -4.55 -1.07
CA THR A 50 15.59 -4.98 -0.18
C THR A 50 15.25 -6.18 0.71
N MET A 51 14.02 -6.71 0.63
CA MET A 51 13.55 -7.80 1.49
C MET A 51 13.89 -9.16 0.87
N SER A 52 14.22 -10.15 1.71
CA SER A 52 14.48 -11.51 1.23
C SER A 52 13.17 -12.16 0.75
N PRO A 53 13.09 -12.59 -0.53
CA PRO A 53 11.86 -13.20 -1.05
C PRO A 53 11.58 -14.58 -0.45
N PHE A 54 12.60 -15.25 0.08
CA PHE A 54 12.44 -16.54 0.76
C PHE A 54 11.74 -16.42 2.11
N GLU A 55 11.85 -15.26 2.76
CA GLU A 55 11.27 -15.01 4.09
C GLU A 55 9.95 -14.25 4.01
N HIS A 56 9.82 -13.35 3.01
CA HIS A 56 8.72 -12.40 2.93
C HIS A 56 7.79 -12.59 1.71
N GLY A 57 8.14 -13.51 0.81
CA GLY A 57 7.41 -13.72 -0.45
C GLY A 57 7.97 -12.87 -1.60
N GLU A 58 7.41 -13.08 -2.79
CA GLU A 58 7.86 -12.38 -4.00
C GLU A 58 7.71 -10.85 -3.90
N VAL A 59 8.57 -10.13 -4.64
CA VAL A 59 8.38 -8.70 -4.92
C VAL A 59 7.56 -8.59 -6.20
N PHE A 60 6.43 -7.88 -6.13
CA PHE A 60 5.60 -7.61 -7.31
C PHE A 60 6.03 -6.32 -7.99
N VAL A 61 6.22 -6.35 -9.30
CA VAL A 61 6.62 -5.18 -10.10
C VAL A 61 5.45 -4.69 -10.95
N THR A 62 5.05 -3.45 -10.75
CA THR A 62 3.98 -2.81 -11.54
C THR A 62 4.48 -2.35 -12.91
N ASP A 63 3.57 -2.09 -13.86
CA ASP A 63 3.92 -1.58 -15.19
C ASP A 63 4.63 -0.22 -15.16
N ASP A 64 4.40 0.58 -14.11
CA ASP A 64 5.09 1.85 -13.88
C ASP A 64 6.43 1.70 -13.14
N GLY A 65 6.92 0.46 -13.00
CA GLY A 65 8.26 0.10 -12.54
C GLY A 65 8.45 0.14 -11.02
N ALA A 66 7.37 0.10 -10.23
CA ALA A 66 7.49 0.06 -8.78
C ALA A 66 7.64 -1.37 -8.26
N GLU A 67 8.63 -1.59 -7.40
CA GLU A 67 8.74 -2.77 -6.56
C GLU A 67 7.75 -2.64 -5.39
N THR A 68 6.90 -3.64 -5.21
CA THR A 68 5.76 -3.60 -4.29
C THR A 68 5.49 -4.95 -3.64
N ASP A 69 4.64 -4.94 -2.61
CA ASP A 69 4.19 -6.13 -1.92
C ASP A 69 3.35 -7.04 -2.84
N LEU A 70 3.48 -8.36 -2.66
CA LEU A 70 2.80 -9.38 -3.48
C LEU A 70 1.27 -9.24 -3.53
N ASP A 71 0.65 -8.58 -2.55
CA ASP A 71 -0.79 -8.37 -2.54
C ASP A 71 -1.27 -7.57 -3.76
N LEU A 72 -0.44 -6.68 -4.33
CA LEU A 72 -0.80 -5.96 -5.55
C LEU A 72 -0.98 -6.93 -6.73
N GLY A 73 -0.17 -7.97 -6.82
CA GLY A 73 -0.35 -9.03 -7.80
C GLY A 73 -1.68 -9.77 -7.61
N HIS A 74 -2.12 -10.01 -6.36
CA HIS A 74 -3.46 -10.56 -6.12
C HIS A 74 -4.55 -9.61 -6.59
N TYR A 75 -4.40 -8.31 -6.36
CA TYR A 75 -5.38 -7.30 -6.77
C TYR A 75 -5.52 -7.26 -8.30
N GLU A 76 -4.40 -7.21 -9.02
CA GLU A 76 -4.42 -7.21 -10.49
C GLU A 76 -5.08 -8.48 -11.03
N ARG A 77 -4.68 -9.66 -10.54
CA ARG A 77 -5.20 -10.95 -11.02
C ARG A 77 -6.71 -11.11 -10.82
N PHE A 78 -7.26 -10.57 -9.74
CA PHE A 78 -8.71 -10.65 -9.47
C PHE A 78 -9.51 -9.58 -10.21
N THR A 79 -8.96 -8.38 -10.37
CA THR A 79 -9.71 -7.22 -10.87
C THR A 79 -9.46 -6.92 -12.34
N GLY A 80 -8.39 -7.46 -12.93
CA GLY A 80 -7.92 -7.12 -14.27
C GLY A 80 -7.45 -5.67 -14.39
N VAL A 81 -7.24 -4.96 -13.28
CA VAL A 81 -6.81 -3.55 -13.26
C VAL A 81 -5.35 -3.50 -12.89
N HIS A 82 -4.53 -2.93 -13.77
CA HIS A 82 -3.11 -2.70 -13.52
C HIS A 82 -2.90 -1.78 -12.31
N ALA A 83 -2.11 -2.26 -11.36
CA ALA A 83 -1.68 -1.55 -10.18
C ALA A 83 -0.59 -0.53 -10.55
N ARG A 84 -0.46 0.49 -9.71
CA ARG A 84 0.50 1.60 -9.89
C ARG A 84 1.33 1.75 -8.64
N LYS A 85 2.46 2.46 -8.74
CA LYS A 85 3.29 2.85 -7.59
C LYS A 85 2.51 3.49 -6.44
N THR A 86 1.41 4.19 -6.76
CA THR A 86 0.54 4.87 -5.79
C THR A 86 -0.43 3.92 -5.05
N ASP A 87 -0.45 2.64 -5.40
CA ASP A 87 -1.27 1.60 -4.78
C ASP A 87 -0.53 0.82 -3.68
N SER A 88 0.80 0.96 -3.61
CA SER A 88 1.61 0.43 -2.52
C SER A 88 2.20 1.59 -1.71
N ILE A 89 1.85 1.62 -0.41
CA ILE A 89 2.29 2.64 0.53
C ILE A 89 2.93 1.93 1.72
N SER A 90 4.17 2.26 2.07
CA SER A 90 4.81 1.75 3.29
C SER A 90 5.02 2.85 4.32
N SER A 91 5.12 2.48 5.60
CA SER A 91 5.56 3.42 6.65
C SER A 91 6.90 4.04 6.30
N GLY A 92 7.86 3.23 5.82
CA GLY A 92 9.18 3.70 5.38
C GLY A 92 9.11 4.88 4.41
N ARG A 93 8.28 4.76 3.38
CA ARG A 93 8.07 5.81 2.39
C ARG A 93 7.43 7.07 2.98
N ILE A 94 6.43 6.91 3.86
CA ILE A 94 5.79 8.05 4.53
C ILE A 94 6.81 8.80 5.40
N TYR A 95 7.54 8.08 6.25
CA TYR A 95 8.54 8.68 7.13
C TYR A 95 9.68 9.34 6.35
N SER A 96 10.21 8.70 5.28
CA SER A 96 11.23 9.32 4.42
C SER A 96 10.74 10.65 3.85
N ASN A 97 9.54 10.67 3.27
CA ASN A 97 8.97 11.87 2.68
C ASN A 97 8.77 13.00 3.71
N VAL A 98 8.32 12.67 4.92
CA VAL A 98 8.14 13.65 6.01
C VAL A 98 9.50 14.21 6.43
N LEU A 99 10.50 13.36 6.63
CA LEU A 99 11.84 13.80 7.06
C LEU A 99 12.55 14.61 5.97
N GLU A 100 12.40 14.25 4.69
CA GLU A 100 12.94 15.02 3.57
C GLU A 100 12.35 16.44 3.49
N LYS A 101 11.02 16.56 3.67
CA LYS A 101 10.33 17.85 3.74
C LYS A 101 10.81 18.69 4.93
N GLU A 102 11.02 18.05 6.06
CA GLU A 102 11.55 18.69 7.26
C GLU A 102 12.96 19.22 7.04
N ARG A 103 13.86 18.43 6.46
CA ARG A 103 15.22 18.86 6.14
C ARG A 103 15.29 19.97 5.09
N ARG A 104 14.32 20.04 4.18
CA ARG A 104 14.18 21.15 3.23
C ARG A 104 13.61 22.44 3.87
N GLY A 105 13.08 22.34 5.08
CA GLY A 105 12.47 23.47 5.79
C GLY A 105 10.99 23.71 5.48
N ASP A 106 10.31 22.77 4.82
CA ASP A 106 8.90 22.92 4.40
C ASP A 106 7.94 23.11 5.58
N TYR A 107 8.32 22.63 6.77
CA TYR A 107 7.52 22.79 7.99
C TYR A 107 7.84 24.06 8.80
N LEU A 108 8.67 24.96 8.26
CA LEU A 108 8.91 26.31 8.80
C LEU A 108 9.35 26.33 10.28
N GLY A 109 10.24 25.41 10.66
CA GLY A 109 10.80 25.32 12.01
C GLY A 109 9.86 24.70 13.07
N LYS A 110 8.71 24.17 12.67
CA LYS A 110 7.79 23.46 13.58
C LYS A 110 8.34 22.10 14.00
N THR A 111 7.97 21.66 15.19
CA THR A 111 8.21 20.29 15.66
C THR A 111 7.44 19.28 14.80
N ILE A 112 8.15 18.30 14.24
CA ILE A 112 7.52 17.20 13.51
C ILE A 112 7.04 16.13 14.48
N GLN A 113 5.82 15.66 14.22
CA GLN A 113 5.08 14.76 15.10
C GLN A 113 4.31 13.75 14.26
N VAL A 114 4.05 12.57 14.82
CA VAL A 114 3.22 11.54 14.17
C VAL A 114 1.86 12.12 13.77
N ILE A 115 1.19 12.82 14.69
CA ILE A 115 -0.02 13.57 14.40
C ILE A 115 0.33 15.06 14.49
N PRO A 116 0.08 15.89 13.47
CA PRO A 116 -0.65 15.60 12.23
C PRO A 116 0.26 15.32 11.02
N HIS A 117 1.59 15.22 11.17
CA HIS A 117 2.49 15.29 10.01
C HIS A 117 2.65 13.94 9.28
N VAL A 118 2.52 12.82 9.98
CA VAL A 118 2.59 11.46 9.40
C VAL A 118 1.21 10.96 8.98
N THR A 119 0.16 11.29 9.75
CA THR A 119 -1.25 10.90 9.50
C THR A 119 -1.94 11.69 8.42
#